data_AF-A0A2N2UK44-F1
#
_entry.id   AF-A0A2N2UK44-F1
#
_cell.length_a   1.000
_cell.length_b   1.000
_cell.length_c   1.000
_cell.angle_alpha   90.00
_cell.angle_beta   90.00
_cell.angle_gamma   90.00
#
_symmetry.space_group_name_H-M   'P 1'
#
loop_
_entity.id
_entity.type
_entity.pdbx_description
1 polymer ?
#
loop_
_entity_poly.entity_id
_entity_poly.type
_entity_poly.pdbx_seq_one_letter_code
_entity_poly.pdbx_strand_id
1 'polypeptide(L)'
;MLQRLIRRFSLLLSLVALLGLSGCGYNDFQRLDEETKAAWAEVLNQYQRRADLVPNIVATVKGEADFEQTTLTRVIEARSRATAIQVTPETLNDPQAIERFQQAQGQLGGALSRLLAVSENYPNLKANQGFQELRVQLEGTENRI
;
A
#
# COMPACT_ATOMS: atom_id res chain seq x y z
N MET A 1 -62.10 -2.90 -29.73
CA MET A 1 -61.61 -2.99 -28.32
C MET A 1 -60.31 -3.78 -28.19
N LEU A 2 -60.19 -4.96 -28.83
CA LEU A 2 -59.04 -5.86 -28.69
C LEU A 2 -57.68 -5.22 -29.05
N GLN A 3 -57.58 -4.49 -30.16
CA GLN A 3 -56.33 -3.81 -30.56
C GLN A 3 -55.86 -2.73 -29.56
N ARG A 4 -56.79 -2.03 -28.91
CA ARG A 4 -56.46 -1.04 -27.87
C ARG A 4 -55.96 -1.73 -26.59
N LEU A 5 -56.48 -2.92 -26.29
CA LEU A 5 -56.05 -3.74 -25.16
C LEU A 5 -54.64 -4.30 -25.38
N ILE A 6 -54.38 -4.86 -26.57
CA ILE A 6 -53.06 -5.38 -26.98
C ILE A 6 -52.01 -4.27 -26.92
N ARG A 7 -52.30 -3.09 -27.47
CA ARG A 7 -51.36 -1.96 -27.48
C ARG A 7 -51.02 -1.45 -26.07
N ARG A 8 -52.00 -1.45 -25.14
CA ARG A 8 -51.78 -1.09 -23.73
C ARG A 8 -50.92 -2.13 -23.01
N PHE A 9 -51.15 -3.41 -23.28
CA PHE A 9 -50.37 -4.50 -22.70
C PHE A 9 -48.91 -4.48 -23.18
N SER A 10 -48.68 -4.27 -24.48
CA SER A 10 -47.33 -4.13 -25.03
C SER A 10 -46.56 -2.95 -24.41
N LEU A 11 -47.19 -1.79 -24.24
CA LEU A 11 -46.57 -0.63 -23.59
C LEU A 11 -46.19 -0.91 -22.12
N LEU A 12 -47.05 -1.62 -21.39
CA LEU A 12 -46.80 -2.01 -20.01
C LEU A 12 -45.62 -3.00 -19.92
N LEU A 13 -45.55 -3.96 -20.84
CA LEU A 13 -44.45 -4.93 -20.91
C LEU A 13 -43.12 -4.24 -21.24
N SER A 14 -43.12 -3.28 -22.18
CA SER A 14 -41.93 -2.49 -22.52
C SER A 14 -41.46 -1.63 -21.34
N LEU A 15 -42.37 -1.04 -20.58
CA LEU A 15 -42.04 -0.23 -19.41
C LEU A 15 -41.44 -1.09 -18.29
N VAL A 16 -41.99 -2.27 -18.03
CA VAL A 16 -41.45 -3.24 -17.06
C VAL A 16 -40.07 -3.73 -17.49
N ALA A 17 -39.85 -4.02 -18.77
CA ALA A 17 -38.55 -4.41 -19.29
C ALA A 17 -37.49 -3.31 -19.15
N LEU A 18 -37.85 -2.05 -19.41
CA LEU A 18 -36.97 -0.89 -19.22
C LEU A 18 -36.57 -0.68 -17.76
N LEU A 19 -37.52 -0.85 -16.82
CA LEU A 19 -37.25 -0.76 -15.38
C LEU A 19 -36.43 -1.94 -14.84
N GLY A 20 -36.50 -3.10 -15.51
CA GLY A 20 -35.69 -4.28 -15.16
C GLY A 20 -34.22 -4.17 -15.56
N LEU A 21 -33.86 -3.27 -16.48
CA LEU A 21 -32.50 -3.12 -17.01
C LEU A 21 -31.59 -2.19 -16.16
N SER A 22 -32.16 -1.35 -15.30
CA SER A 22 -31.39 -0.37 -14.51
C SER A 22 -30.60 -0.95 -13.32
N GLY A 23 -30.68 -2.26 -13.08
CA GLY A 23 -30.12 -2.91 -11.88
C GLY A 23 -28.89 -3.81 -12.11
N CYS A 24 -28.50 -4.12 -13.34
CA CYS A 24 -27.43 -5.10 -13.60
C CYS A 24 -26.13 -4.41 -14.00
N GLY A 25 -25.21 -4.25 -13.05
CA GLY A 25 -23.77 -4.04 -13.32
C GLY A 25 -23.19 -2.66 -13.01
N TYR A 26 -23.93 -1.54 -13.16
CA TYR A 26 -23.36 -0.20 -12.88
C TYR A 26 -22.93 -0.04 -11.41
N ASN A 27 -23.75 -0.54 -10.48
CA ASN A 27 -23.42 -0.53 -9.06
C ASN A 27 -22.26 -1.46 -8.71
N ASP A 28 -22.04 -2.52 -9.49
CA ASP A 28 -20.92 -3.44 -9.26
C ASP A 28 -19.60 -2.83 -9.69
N PHE A 29 -19.55 -2.13 -10.84
CA PHE A 29 -18.34 -1.43 -11.26
C PHE A 29 -17.93 -0.34 -10.27
N GLN A 30 -18.87 0.49 -9.81
CA GLN A 30 -18.56 1.51 -8.82
C GLN A 30 -18.10 0.87 -7.49
N ARG A 31 -18.77 -0.20 -7.05
CA ARG A 31 -18.39 -0.91 -5.83
C ARG A 31 -16.97 -1.47 -5.92
N LEU A 32 -16.62 -2.16 -7.01
CA LEU A 32 -15.30 -2.74 -7.21
C LEU A 32 -14.20 -1.67 -7.32
N ASP A 33 -14.50 -0.52 -7.93
CA ASP A 33 -13.58 0.62 -8.00
C ASP A 33 -13.28 1.19 -6.61
N GLU A 34 -14.30 1.41 -5.78
CA GLU A 34 -14.12 1.86 -4.39
C GLU A 34 -13.42 0.81 -3.53
N GLU A 35 -13.74 -0.48 -3.68
CA GLU A 35 -13.04 -1.59 -2.99
C GLU A 35 -11.54 -1.61 -3.35
N THR A 36 -11.21 -1.40 -4.64
CA THR A 36 -9.82 -1.34 -5.12
C THR A 36 -9.08 -0.14 -4.53
N LYS A 37 -9.70 1.05 -4.54
CA LYS A 37 -9.12 2.26 -3.92
C LYS A 37 -8.91 2.10 -2.42
N ALA A 38 -9.85 1.48 -1.72
CA ALA A 38 -9.74 1.23 -0.29
C ALA A 38 -8.60 0.25 0.02
N ALA A 39 -8.49 -0.85 -0.74
CA ALA A 39 -7.38 -1.80 -0.60
C ALA A 39 -6.03 -1.13 -0.89
N TRP A 40 -5.96 -0.27 -1.91
CA TRP A 40 -4.75 0.48 -2.22
C TRP A 40 -4.36 1.46 -1.13
N ALA A 41 -5.33 2.18 -0.55
CA ALA A 41 -5.08 3.07 0.58
C ALA A 41 -4.51 2.31 1.79
N GLU A 42 -4.97 1.09 2.05
CA GLU A 42 -4.42 0.25 3.11
C GLU A 42 -2.95 -0.13 2.86
N VAL A 43 -2.62 -0.51 1.62
CA VAL A 43 -1.23 -0.78 1.23
C VAL A 43 -0.34 0.45 1.41
N LEU A 44 -0.83 1.64 1.02
CA LEU A 44 -0.12 2.90 1.23
C LEU A 44 0.11 3.21 2.71
N ASN A 45 -0.87 2.92 3.57
CA ASN A 45 -0.71 3.10 5.02
C ASN A 45 0.43 2.21 5.56
N GLN A 46 0.57 0.98 5.08
CA GLN A 46 1.68 0.11 5.49
C GLN A 46 3.04 0.64 4.99
N TYR A 47 3.14 1.09 3.74
CA TYR A 47 4.37 1.71 3.25
C TYR A 47 4.75 2.98 4.02
N GLN A 48 3.77 3.83 4.34
CA GLN A 48 3.97 5.02 5.16
C GLN A 48 4.46 4.65 6.55
N ARG A 49 3.81 3.68 7.21
CA ARG A 49 4.21 3.17 8.53
C ARG A 49 5.66 2.67 8.51
N ARG A 50 6.06 1.91 7.48
CA ARG A 50 7.44 1.44 7.33
C ARG A 50 8.42 2.61 7.28
N ALA A 51 8.11 3.64 6.47
CA ALA A 51 8.95 4.84 6.37
C ALA A 51 8.99 5.65 7.68
N ASP A 52 7.92 5.68 8.46
CA ASP A 52 7.83 6.38 9.75
C ASP A 52 8.60 5.68 10.87
N LEU A 53 8.82 4.37 10.77
CA LEU A 53 9.65 3.61 11.71
C LEU A 53 11.15 3.77 11.45
N VAL A 54 11.55 4.15 10.23
CA VAL A 54 12.97 4.26 9.84
C VAL A 54 13.77 5.21 10.74
N PRO A 55 13.31 6.44 11.07
CA PRO A 55 14.07 7.33 11.95
C PRO A 55 14.36 6.72 13.32
N ASN A 56 13.39 5.97 13.87
CA ASN A 56 13.52 5.33 15.18
C ASN A 56 14.58 4.23 15.14
N ILE A 57 14.52 3.31 14.16
CA ILE A 57 15.52 2.23 14.07
C ILE A 57 16.92 2.76 13.74
N VAL A 58 17.01 3.81 12.91
CA VAL A 58 18.28 4.50 12.63
C VAL A 58 18.84 5.13 13.90
N ALA A 59 18.03 5.79 14.73
CA ALA A 59 18.47 6.38 15.98
C ALA A 59 18.95 5.32 16.97
N THR A 60 18.23 4.19 17.11
CA THR A 60 18.64 3.08 17.97
C THR A 60 19.96 2.48 17.53
N VAL A 61 20.13 2.23 16.22
CA VAL A 61 21.36 1.64 15.68
C VAL A 61 22.54 2.62 15.74
N LYS A 62 22.32 3.92 15.56
CA LYS A 62 23.35 4.96 15.74
C LYS A 62 23.92 5.02 17.16
N GLY A 63 23.21 4.50 18.15
CA GLY A 63 23.72 4.37 19.53
C GLY A 63 24.84 3.35 19.67
N GLU A 64 25.01 2.45 18.69
CA GLU A 64 26.11 1.50 18.62
C GLU A 64 27.33 2.17 17.94
N ALA A 65 28.38 2.42 18.72
CA ALA A 65 29.51 3.25 18.30
C ALA A 65 30.23 2.74 17.03
N ASP A 66 30.32 1.42 16.87
CA ASP A 66 31.07 0.77 15.78
C ASP A 66 30.15 0.27 14.65
N PHE A 67 28.91 0.77 14.57
CA PHE A 67 28.01 0.36 13.50
C PHE A 67 28.39 0.95 12.14
N GLU A 68 28.18 0.16 11.07
CA GLU A 68 28.51 0.53 9.70
C GLU A 68 27.74 1.79 9.20
N GLN A 69 28.44 2.92 9.11
CA GLN A 69 27.87 4.19 8.63
C GLN A 69 27.31 4.10 7.20
N THR A 70 27.96 3.33 6.33
CA THR A 70 27.48 3.10 4.96
C THR A 70 26.12 2.40 4.95
N THR A 71 25.86 1.50 5.90
CA THR A 71 24.58 0.79 6.00
C THR A 71 23.48 1.73 6.49
N LEU A 72 23.75 2.58 7.49
CA LEU A 72 22.81 3.62 7.93
C LEU A 72 22.50 4.65 6.85
N THR A 73 23.53 5.12 6.13
CA THR A 73 23.37 6.09 5.04
C THR A 73 22.47 5.54 3.95
N ARG A 74 22.69 4.28 3.52
CA ARG A 74 21.85 3.62 2.52
C ARG A 74 20.38 3.54 2.93
N VAL A 75 20.10 3.29 4.21
CA VAL A 75 18.71 3.24 4.72
C VAL A 75 18.07 4.64 4.70
N ILE A 76 18.79 5.66 5.16
CA ILE A 76 18.32 7.05 5.18
C ILE A 76 17.99 7.53 3.75
N GLU A 77 18.90 7.29 2.81
CA GLU A 77 18.70 7.66 1.41
C GLU A 77 17.55 6.89 0.77
N ALA A 78 17.44 5.58 1.01
CA ALA A 78 16.36 4.77 0.48
C ALA A 78 15.00 5.23 1.01
N ARG A 79 14.92 5.60 2.29
CA ARG A 79 13.73 6.23 2.88
C ARG A 79 13.40 7.53 2.16
N SER A 80 14.38 8.41 2.01
CA SER A 80 14.17 9.70 1.34
C SER A 80 13.63 9.53 -0.08
N ARG A 81 14.17 8.58 -0.85
CA ARG A 81 13.66 8.25 -2.20
C ARG A 81 12.25 7.69 -2.17
N ALA A 82 11.96 6.76 -1.25
CA ALA A 82 10.63 6.15 -1.11
C ALA A 82 9.55 7.19 -0.75
N THR A 83 9.84 8.14 0.14
CA THR A 83 8.90 9.18 0.57
C THR A 83 8.78 10.37 -0.38
N ALA A 84 9.70 10.51 -1.35
CA ALA A 84 9.65 11.59 -2.32
C ALA A 84 8.59 11.37 -3.42
N ILE A 85 8.13 10.13 -3.59
CA ILE A 85 7.11 9.78 -4.58
C ILE A 85 5.73 10.11 -3.98
N GLN A 86 5.06 11.09 -4.57
CA GLN A 86 3.68 11.42 -4.23
C GLN A 86 2.75 10.41 -4.90
N VAL A 87 1.97 9.69 -4.10
CA VAL A 87 0.97 8.74 -4.58
C VAL A 87 -0.42 9.33 -4.34
N THR A 88 -1.24 9.28 -5.38
CA THR A 88 -2.65 9.65 -5.35
C THR A 88 -3.51 8.44 -5.76
N PRO A 89 -4.84 8.46 -5.53
CA PRO A 89 -5.73 7.39 -6.02
C PRO A 89 -5.59 7.16 -7.53
N GLU A 90 -5.31 8.21 -8.31
CA GLU A 90 -5.15 8.15 -9.76
C GLU A 90 -3.83 7.49 -10.19
N THR A 91 -2.87 7.32 -9.27
CA THR A 91 -1.60 6.62 -9.55
C THR A 91 -1.86 5.19 -10.02
N LEU A 92 -2.97 4.56 -9.58
CA LEU A 92 -3.36 3.23 -10.05
C LEU A 92 -3.60 3.14 -11.57
N ASN A 93 -3.87 4.28 -12.22
CA ASN A 93 -4.09 4.36 -13.66
C ASN A 93 -2.80 4.65 -14.45
N ASP A 94 -1.67 4.87 -13.78
CA ASP A 94 -0.37 5.11 -14.40
C ASP A 94 0.62 3.98 -14.06
N PRO A 95 0.81 3.01 -14.97
CA PRO A 95 1.74 1.90 -14.77
C PRO A 95 3.18 2.35 -14.48
N GLN A 96 3.65 3.45 -15.09
CA GLN A 96 5.00 3.95 -14.86
C GLN A 96 5.14 4.55 -13.46
N ALA A 97 4.10 5.22 -12.97
CA ALA A 97 4.10 5.75 -11.61
C ALA A 97 4.12 4.61 -10.57
N ILE A 98 3.34 3.55 -10.78
CA ILE A 98 3.37 2.35 -9.93
C ILE A 98 4.74 1.70 -9.94
N GLU A 99 5.35 1.52 -11.12
CA GLU A 99 6.68 0.91 -11.24
C GLU A 99 7.75 1.70 -10.47
N ARG A 100 7.77 3.03 -10.63
CA ARG A 100 8.70 3.90 -9.89
C ARG A 100 8.47 3.82 -8.38
N PHE A 101 7.19 3.80 -7.95
CA PHE A 101 6.82 3.64 -6.55
C PHE A 101 7.33 2.31 -6.00
N GLN A 102 7.02 1.20 -6.67
CA GLN A 102 7.45 -0.15 -6.27
C GLN A 102 8.98 -0.27 -6.23
N GLN A 103 9.69 0.32 -7.21
CA GLN A 103 11.14 0.32 -7.23
C GLN A 103 11.73 1.03 -6.01
N ALA A 104 11.22 2.22 -5.68
CA ALA A 104 11.69 2.96 -4.51
C ALA A 104 11.35 2.25 -3.20
N GLN A 105 10.15 1.67 -3.08
CA GLN A 105 9.76 0.86 -1.93
C GLN A 105 10.62 -0.39 -1.79
N GLY A 106 10.95 -1.08 -2.89
CA GLY A 106 11.83 -2.25 -2.89
C GLY A 106 13.25 -1.89 -2.46
N GLN A 107 13.77 -0.72 -2.86
CA GLN A 107 15.07 -0.24 -2.38
C GLN A 107 15.08 -0.01 -0.86
N LEU A 108 14.02 0.57 -0.30
CA LEU A 108 13.89 0.75 1.15
C LEU A 108 13.83 -0.59 1.87
N GLY A 109 12.98 -1.52 1.40
CA GLY A 109 12.87 -2.86 1.96
C GLY A 109 14.22 -3.59 1.98
N GLY A 110 14.92 -3.63 0.85
CA GLY A 110 16.24 -4.25 0.76
C GLY A 110 17.32 -3.57 1.62
N ALA A 111 17.25 -2.24 1.81
CA ALA A 111 18.14 -1.54 2.72
C ALA A 111 17.87 -1.91 4.19
N LEU A 112 16.60 -2.00 4.59
CA LEU A 112 16.19 -2.45 5.91
C LEU A 112 16.60 -3.91 6.17
N SER A 113 16.36 -4.83 5.22
CA SER A 113 16.78 -6.23 5.37
C SER A 113 18.29 -6.36 5.58
N ARG A 114 19.09 -5.58 4.85
CA ARG A 114 20.56 -5.54 5.06
C ARG A 114 20.93 -4.98 6.42
N LEU A 115 20.29 -3.90 6.86
CA LEU A 115 20.52 -3.34 8.20
C LEU A 115 20.23 -4.40 9.28
N LEU A 116 19.10 -5.09 9.19
CA LEU A 116 18.73 -6.15 10.13
C LEU A 116 19.72 -7.32 10.14
N ALA A 117 20.17 -7.76 8.96
CA ALA A 117 21.15 -8.84 8.85
C ALA A 117 22.51 -8.44 9.44
N VAL A 118 22.98 -7.21 9.18
CA VAL A 118 24.24 -6.70 9.76
C VAL A 118 24.13 -6.55 11.28
N SER A 119 22.99 -6.09 11.78
CA SER A 119 22.73 -5.93 13.23
C SER A 119 22.84 -7.23 14.03
N GLU A 120 22.69 -8.41 13.41
CA GLU A 120 22.90 -9.69 14.11
C GLU A 120 24.35 -9.90 14.59
N ASN A 121 25.31 -9.20 13.98
CA ASN A 121 26.73 -9.23 14.39
C ASN A 121 27.02 -8.35 15.61
N TYR A 122 26.04 -7.63 16.14
CA TYR A 122 26.18 -6.67 17.23
C TYR A 122 25.36 -7.14 18.46
N PRO A 123 25.97 -7.85 19.42
CA PRO A 123 25.24 -8.44 20.55
C PRO A 123 24.49 -7.41 21.41
N ASN A 124 25.04 -6.22 21.58
CA ASN A 124 24.41 -5.13 22.34
C ASN A 124 23.13 -4.64 21.67
N LEU A 125 23.16 -4.41 20.35
CA LEU A 125 21.95 -4.10 19.57
C LEU A 125 20.94 -5.24 19.62
N LYS A 126 21.40 -6.48 19.51
CA LYS A 126 20.53 -7.66 19.59
C LYS A 126 19.83 -7.77 20.93
N ALA A 127 20.50 -7.41 22.03
CA ALA A 127 19.92 -7.37 23.38
C ALA A 127 19.10 -6.11 23.67
N ASN A 128 19.15 -5.09 22.81
CA ASN A 128 18.42 -3.84 23.00
C ASN A 128 16.92 -4.05 22.77
N GLN A 129 16.12 -3.87 23.82
CA GLN A 129 14.68 -4.04 23.80
C GLN A 129 13.98 -3.16 22.75
N GLY A 130 14.35 -1.88 22.65
CA GLY A 130 13.78 -0.95 21.67
C GLY A 130 14.10 -1.36 20.23
N PHE A 131 15.29 -1.91 19.98
CA PHE A 131 15.66 -2.46 18.68
C PHE A 131 14.80 -3.70 18.33
N GLN A 132 14.61 -4.62 19.27
CA GLN A 132 13.78 -5.80 19.08
C GLN A 132 12.32 -5.43 18.75
N GLU A 133 11.76 -4.45 19.45
CA GLU A 133 10.40 -3.96 19.19
C GLU A 133 10.26 -3.35 17.80
N LEU A 134 11.20 -2.50 17.40
CA LEU A 134 11.20 -1.89 16.06
C LEU A 134 11.36 -2.93 14.96
N ARG A 135 12.17 -3.98 15.19
CA ARG A 135 12.28 -5.13 14.27
C ARG A 135 10.95 -5.82 14.06
N VAL A 136 10.25 -6.17 15.13
CA VAL A 136 8.95 -6.83 15.06
C VAL A 136 7.93 -5.93 14.37
N GLN A 137 7.95 -4.63 14.62
CA GLN A 137 7.04 -3.69 13.95
C GLN A 137 7.33 -3.57 12.45
N LEU A 138 8.61 -3.53 12.05
CA LEU A 138 9.01 -3.48 10.64
C LEU A 138 8.66 -4.79 9.93
N GLU A 139 8.98 -5.94 10.53
CA GLU A 139 8.59 -7.27 10.02
C GLU A 139 7.07 -7.38 9.85
N GLY A 140 6.31 -6.99 10.89
CA GLY A 140 4.86 -6.98 10.83
C GLY A 140 4.28 -6.01 9.81
N THR A 141 5.01 -4.96 9.43
CA THR A 141 4.61 -4.06 8.34
C THR A 141 4.91 -4.70 6.98
N GLU A 142 6.10 -5.30 6.82
CA GLU A 142 6.51 -5.97 5.59
C GLU A 142 5.62 -7.17 5.28
N ASN A 143 5.16 -7.92 6.29
CA ASN A 143 4.24 -9.06 6.11
C ASN A 143 2.81 -8.66 5.69
N ARG A 144 2.44 -7.38 5.85
CA ARG A 144 1.11 -6.86 5.47
C ARG A 144 1.12 -6.22 4.08
N ILE A 145 2.30 -5.86 3.59
CA ILE A 145 2.54 -5.36 2.23
C ILE A 145 2.47 -6.56 1.27
#